data_AF-A0A2N0PYN3-F1
#
_entry.id   AF-A0A2N0PYN3-F1
#
_cell.length_a   1.000
_cell.length_b   1.000
_cell.length_c   1.000
_cell.angle_alpha   90.00
_cell.angle_beta   90.00
_cell.angle_gamma   90.00
#
_symmetry.space_group_name_H-M   'P 1'
#
loop_
_entity.id
_entity.type
_entity.pdbx_description
1 polymer ?
#
loop_
_entity_poly.entity_id
_entity_poly.type
_entity_poly.pdbx_seq_one_letter_code
_entity_poly.pdbx_strand_id
1 'polypeptide(L)' 'MNFFRLECWRNKPDERPEINQVISELNNVNPEINFNFQVNELTEELKNEDGFSDCDLSNY' A
#
# COMPACT_ATOMS: atom_id res chain seq x y z
N MET A 1 15.05 3.18 -11.77
CA MET A 1 14.74 3.74 -10.44
C MET A 1 13.68 4.85 -10.43
N ASN A 2 13.19 5.37 -11.57
CA ASN A 2 12.18 6.45 -11.59
C ASN A 2 10.70 6.00 -11.54
N PHE A 3 10.42 4.70 -11.62
CA PHE A 3 9.05 4.16 -11.72
C PHE A 3 8.24 4.40 -10.44
N PHE A 4 8.77 3.98 -9.28
CA PHE A 4 8.02 4.04 -8.01
C PHE A 4 7.72 5.47 -7.54
N ARG A 5 8.60 6.44 -7.83
CA ARG A 5 8.43 7.82 -7.35
C ARG A 5 7.28 8.55 -8.05
N LEU A 6 7.11 8.32 -9.35
CA LEU A 6 6.10 9.01 -10.16
C LEU A 6 4.77 8.25 -10.16
N GLU A 7 4.80 6.91 -10.27
CA GLU A 7 3.57 6.15 -10.45
C GLU A 7 2.89 5.77 -9.15
N CYS A 8 3.64 5.49 -8.09
CA CYS A 8 3.00 5.26 -6.80
C CYS A 8 2.38 6.56 -6.28
N TRP A 9 3.04 7.71 -6.44
CA TRP A 9 2.57 9.00 -5.90
C TRP A 9 1.75 9.81 -6.92
N ARG A 10 0.85 9.15 -7.66
CA ARG A 10 -0.16 9.83 -8.47
C ARG A 10 -1.17 10.55 -7.58
N ASN A 11 -1.61 11.73 -8.03
CA ASN A 11 -2.57 12.58 -7.31
C ASN A 11 -3.91 11.87 -7.09
N LYS A 12 -4.37 11.10 -8.08
CA LYS A 12 -5.58 10.30 -7.93
C LYS A 12 -5.22 8.92 -7.38
N PRO A 13 -5.86 8.46 -6.29
CA PRO A 13 -5.61 7.14 -5.72
C PRO A 13 -5.83 6.00 -6.72
N ASP A 14 -6.89 6.07 -7.52
CA ASP A 14 -7.25 5.03 -8.50
C ASP A 14 -6.27 4.92 -9.68
N GLU A 15 -5.40 5.93 -9.86
CA GLU A 15 -4.36 5.93 -10.89
C GLU A 15 -3.05 5.30 -10.39
N ARG A 16 -2.96 4.92 -9.12
CA ARG A 16 -1.78 4.28 -8.53
C ARG A 16 -1.77 2.79 -8.90
N PRO A 17 -0.60 2.18 -9.11
CA PRO A 17 -0.50 0.76 -9.36
C PRO A 17 -0.92 -0.05 -8.12
N GLU A 18 -1.47 -1.23 -8.38
CA GLU A 18 -1.79 -2.21 -7.34
C GLU A 18 -0.51 -2.69 -6.64
N ILE A 19 -0.61 -3.06 -5.37
CA ILE A 19 0.56 -3.50 -4.58
C ILE A 19 1.27 -4.71 -5.21
N ASN A 20 0.50 -5.61 -5.85
CA ASN A 20 1.05 -6.76 -6.56
C ASN A 20 1.92 -6.35 -7.77
N GLN A 21 1.56 -5.26 -8.45
CA GLN A 21 2.35 -4.73 -9.57
C GLN A 21 3.66 -4.11 -9.05
N VAL A 22 3.59 -3.37 -7.94
CA VAL A 22 4.78 -2.81 -7.27
C VAL A 22 5.75 -3.91 -6.85
N ILE A 23 5.26 -4.99 -6.25
CA ILE A 23 6.08 -6.15 -5.84
C ILE A 23 6.74 -6.81 -7.04
N SER A 24 6.01 -7.02 -8.14
CA SER A 24 6.55 -7.58 -9.38
C SER A 24 7.71 -6.74 -9.93
N GLU A 25 7.56 -5.41 -9.96
CA GLU A 25 8.60 -4.50 -10.43
C GLU A 25 9.83 -4.50 -9.50
N LEU A 26 9.63 -4.58 -8.18
CA LEU A 26 10.74 -4.68 -7.21
C LEU A 26 11.55 -5.97 -7.40
N ASN A 27 10.87 -7.10 -7.59
CA ASN A 27 11.51 -8.39 -7.84
C ASN A 27 12.32 -8.39 -9.15
N ASN A 28 11.88 -7.63 -10.16
CA ASN A 28 12.62 -7.46 -11.42
C ASN A 28 13.88 -6.58 -11.26
N VAL A 29 13.89 -5.64 -10.33
CA VAL A 29 15.02 -4.72 -10.11
C VAL A 29 16.18 -5.42 -9.41
N ASN A 30 15.91 -6.35 -8.48
CA ASN A 30 16.95 -7.19 -7.92
C ASN A 30 16.44 -8.62 -7.64
N PRO A 31 16.70 -9.58 -8.54
CA PRO A 31 16.16 -10.94 -8.44
C PRO A 31 16.70 -11.71 -7.22
N GLU A 32 17.79 -11.24 -6.60
CA GLU A 32 18.32 -11.83 -5.36
C GLU A 32 17.56 -11.40 -4.10
N ILE A 33 16.85 -10.27 -4.14
CA ILE A 33 15.98 -9.84 -3.03
C ILE A 33 14.59 -10.37 -3.32
N ASN A 34 14.34 -11.62 -2.91
CA ASN A 34 13.01 -12.18 -2.96
C ASN A 34 12.16 -11.51 -1.86
N PHE A 35 11.40 -10.48 -2.23
CA PHE A 35 10.36 -9.91 -1.37
C PHE A 35 9.17 -10.87 -1.34
N ASN A 36 9.35 -12.02 -0.68
CA ASN A 36 8.25 -12.85 -0.21
C ASN A 36 7.57 -12.09 0.93
N PHE A 37 6.82 -11.03 0.58
CA PHE A 37 6.02 -10.29 1.53
C PHE A 37 4.92 -11.23 2.02
N GLN A 38 5.06 -11.71 3.25
CA GLN A 38 4.04 -12.48 3.94
C GLN A 38 2.87 -11.54 4.26
N VAL A 39 1.96 -11.36 3.28
CA VAL A 39 0.72 -10.55 3.37
C VAL A 39 -0.19 -11.03 4.52
N ASN A 40 0.02 -12.26 4.98
CA ASN A 40 -0.76 -12.96 5.97
C ASN A 40 -0.75 -12.33 7.38
N GLU A 41 0.24 -11.51 7.75
CA GLU A 41 0.30 -10.92 9.11
C GLU A 41 -0.53 -9.61 9.23
N LEU A 42 -0.71 -8.85 8.14
CA LEU A 42 -1.39 -7.54 8.17
C LEU A 42 -2.92 -7.63 8.06
N THR A 43 -3.46 -8.74 7.56
CA THR A 43 -4.92 -8.91 7.40
C THR A 43 -5.66 -9.17 8.71
N GLU A 44 -4.96 -9.59 9.76
CA GLU A 44 -5.57 -9.81 11.08
C GLU A 44 -5.62 -8.52 11.91
N GLU A 45 -4.73 -7.56 11.68
CA GLU A 45 -4.75 -6.25 12.35
C GLU A 45 -5.91 -5.35 11.84
N LEU A 46 -6.24 -5.41 10.55
CA LEU A 46 -7.34 -4.61 9.95
C LEU A 46 -8.75 -5.08 10.34
N LYS A 47 -8.91 -6.26 10.96
CA LYS A 47 -10.21 -6.76 11.43
C LYS A 47 -10.57 -6.31 12.84
N ASN A 48 -9.61 -5.76 13.59
CA ASN A 48 -9.77 -5.39 15.00
C ASN A 48 -9.84 -3.88 15.25
N GLU A 49 -10.14 -3.07 14.22
CA GLU A 49 -10.44 -1.65 14.40
C GLU A 49 -11.94 -1.36 14.18
N ASP A 50 -12.77 -1.98 15.01
CA ASP A 50 -14.06 -1.45 15.45
C ASP A 50 -13.87 -0.23 16.38
N GLY A 51 -13.08 0.73 15.89
CA GLY A 51 -12.66 1.93 16.61
C GLY A 51 -12.45 3.11 15.69
N PHE A 52 -13.26 3.26 14.62
CA PHE A 52 -13.40 4.53 13.92
C PHE A 52 -14.07 5.51 14.89
N SER A 53 -13.25 6.18 15.72
CA SER A 53 -13.69 7.28 16.56
C SER A 53 -14.26 8.35 15.65
N ASP A 54 -15.58 8.52 15.72
CA ASP A 54 -16.36 9.56 15.06
C ASP A 54 -15.68 10.91 15.34
N CYS A 55 -14.96 11.44 14.36
CA CYS A 55 -14.31 12.72 14.49
C CYS A 55 -15.40 13.78 14.44
N ASP A 56 -15.81 14.20 15.63
CA ASP A 56 -16.82 15.20 15.95
C ASP A 56 -16.63 16.46 15.06
N LEU A 57 -17.40 16.54 13.98
CA LEU A 57 -17.37 17.65 13.01
C LEU A 57 -18.25 18.82 13.47
N SER A 58 -18.37 19.02 14.78
CA SER A 58 -19.29 19.98 15.39
C SER A 58 -18.76 21.42 15.49
N ASN A 59 -17.74 21.79 14.70
CA ASN A 59 -17.17 23.16 14.72
C ASN A 59 -16.89 23.78 13.34
N TYR A 60 -17.71 23.48 12.33
CA TYR A 60 -17.77 24.30 11.09
C TYR A 60 -19.19 24.69 10.74
#